data_AF-A0A067DUA4-F1
#
_entry.id   AF-A0A067DUA4-F1
#
_cell.length_a   1.000
_cell.length_b   1.000
_cell.length_c   1.000
_cell.angle_alpha   90.00
_cell.angle_beta   90.00
_cell.angle_gamma   90.00
#
_symmetry.space_group_name_H-M   'P 1'
#
loop_
_entity.id
_entity.type
_entity.pdbx_description
1 polymer ?
#
loop_
_entity_poly.entity_id
_entity_poly.type
_entity_poly.pdbx_seq_one_letter_code
_entity_poly.pdbx_strand_id
1 'polypeptide(L)'
;MIVKILIYQDQPTGNWWLVLSDDNVFVGYWPKELFNHLSGGAETVAWGGIAIAGKNGNSPPMGSGLLNLSFRSTCYIRNIQYVDTQNKFRNPDGALEQHLDRSTCYGLKDWKNCGRKEMYYCILFGGEGGRCGD
;
A
#
# COMPACT_ATOMS: atom_id res chain seq x y z
N MET A 1 -12.60 4.10 -8.76
CA MET A 1 -11.89 5.28 -8.23
C MET A 1 -10.45 4.88 -7.98
N ILE A 2 -9.48 5.69 -8.40
CA ILE A 2 -8.06 5.51 -8.09
C ILE A 2 -7.65 6.78 -7.35
N VAL A 3 -6.93 6.64 -6.23
CA VAL A 3 -6.41 7.75 -5.45
C VAL A 3 -4.90 7.59 -5.38
N LYS A 4 -4.16 8.58 -5.87
CA LYS A 4 -2.71 8.60 -5.72
C LYS A 4 -2.32 9.29 -4.42
N ILE A 5 -1.52 8.59 -3.62
CA ILE A 5 -1.03 9.05 -2.32
C ILE A 5 0.48 9.21 -2.42
N LEU A 6 0.98 10.35 -1.98
CA LEU A 6 2.40 10.63 -1.81
C LEU A 6 2.68 11.01 -0.35
N ILE A 7 3.60 10.29 0.27
CA ILE A 7 4.15 10.61 1.58
C ILE A 7 5.65 10.78 1.41
N TYR A 8 6.20 11.92 1.83
CA TYR A 8 7.63 12.17 1.73
C TYR A 8 8.12 13.07 2.86
N GLN A 9 9.40 12.91 3.19
CA GLN A 9 10.10 13.77 4.13
C GLN A 9 10.67 14.99 3.40
N ASP A 10 10.35 16.18 3.91
CA ASP A 10 10.89 17.45 3.44
C ASP A 10 12.35 17.61 3.89
N GLN A 11 13.30 17.58 2.96
CA GLN A 11 14.75 17.58 3.28
C GLN A 11 15.23 18.78 4.12
N PRO A 12 14.78 20.03 3.85
CA PRO A 12 15.20 21.20 4.63
C PRO A 12 14.80 21.13 6.12
N THR A 13 13.65 20.56 6.45
CA THR A 13 13.12 20.58 7.83
C THR A 13 13.16 19.22 8.52
N GLY A 14 13.10 18.13 7.74
CA GLY A 14 12.89 16.75 8.17
C GLY A 14 11.42 16.41 8.43
N ASN A 15 10.49 17.34 8.20
CA ASN A 15 9.06 17.15 8.43
C ASN A 15 8.40 16.32 7.33
N TRP A 16 7.16 15.88 7.56
CA TRP A 16 6.48 14.93 6.67
C TRP A 16 5.27 15.54 5.99
N TRP A 17 5.17 15.35 4.69
CA TRP A 17 4.00 15.72 3.88
C TRP A 17 3.13 14.50 3.58
N LEU A 18 1.81 14.67 3.61
CA LEU A 18 0.83 13.79 2.97
C LEU A 18 0.09 14.57 1.88
N VAL A 19 0.16 14.06 0.66
CA VAL A 19 -0.44 14.67 -0.52
C VAL A 19 -1.30 13.66 -1.25
N LEU A 20 -2.53 14.04 -1.61
CA LEU A 20 -3.29 13.34 -2.65
C LEU A 20 -2.87 13.93 -3.99
N SER A 21 -1.99 13.23 -4.69
CA SER A 21 -1.22 13.81 -5.80
C SER A 21 -1.98 13.91 -7.12
N ASP A 22 -3.17 13.32 -7.24
CA ASP A 22 -4.00 13.48 -8.43
C ASP A 22 -4.43 14.94 -8.65
N ASP A 23 -4.78 15.64 -7.56
CA ASP A 23 -5.23 17.04 -7.57
C ASP A 23 -4.29 17.98 -6.80
N ASN A 24 -3.11 17.49 -6.40
CA ASN A 24 -2.16 18.19 -5.51
C ASN A 24 -2.82 18.70 -4.22
N VAL A 25 -3.71 17.90 -3.62
CA VAL A 25 -4.34 18.24 -2.35
C VAL A 25 -3.36 17.94 -1.23
N PHE A 26 -2.86 18.99 -0.59
CA PHE A 26 -2.04 18.90 0.62
C PHE A 26 -2.94 18.57 1.80
N VAL A 27 -2.89 17.32 2.26
CA VAL A 27 -3.74 16.84 3.36
C VAL A 27 -3.17 17.26 4.70
N GLY A 28 -1.84 17.23 4.84
CA GLY A 28 -1.21 17.68 6.07
C GLY A 28 0.31 17.69 6.02
N TYR A 29 0.85 18.39 7.02
CA TYR A 29 2.27 18.57 7.25
C TYR A 29 2.56 18.36 8.73
N TRP A 30 3.44 17.42 9.05
CA TRP A 30 3.69 17.00 10.42
C TRP A 30 5.15 17.17 10.82
N PRO A 31 5.39 17.68 12.05
CA PRO A 31 6.74 17.79 12.59
C PRO A 31 7.42 16.43 12.71
N LYS A 32 8.72 16.38 12.42
CA LYS A 32 9.53 15.16 12.50
C LYS A 32 9.56 14.54 13.90
N GLU A 33 9.36 15.35 14.94
CA GLU A 33 9.32 14.94 16.35
C GLU A 33 8.13 14.02 16.67
N LEU A 34 7.12 13.94 15.78
CA LEU A 34 6.04 12.95 15.90
C LEU A 34 6.48 11.56 15.42
N PHE A 35 7.56 11.47 14.64
CA PHE A 35 8.03 10.26 13.98
C PHE A 35 9.50 10.01 14.32
N ASN A 36 9.79 9.85 15.62
CA ASN A 36 11.16 9.69 16.13
C ASN A 36 11.92 8.52 15.49
N HIS A 37 11.23 7.46 15.06
CA HIS A 37 11.83 6.31 14.39
C HIS A 37 12.08 6.52 12.89
N LEU A 38 11.53 7.60 12.31
CA LEU A 38 11.66 7.95 10.90
C LEU A 38 12.44 9.26 10.70
N SER A 39 13.10 9.79 11.74
CA SER A 39 13.78 11.08 11.66
C SER A 39 14.86 11.13 10.58
N GLY A 40 15.52 9.99 10.31
CA GLY A 40 16.51 9.82 9.23
C GLY A 40 15.93 9.19 7.95
N GLY A 41 14.62 9.16 7.80
CA GLY A 41 13.92 8.42 6.76
C GLY A 41 13.52 7.01 7.21
N ALA A 42 12.96 6.23 6.28
CA ALA A 42 12.54 4.85 6.52
C ALA A 42 13.59 3.85 6.03
N GLU A 43 13.93 2.87 6.85
CA GLU A 43 14.76 1.73 6.44
C GLU A 43 13.95 0.70 5.62
N THR A 44 12.66 0.57 5.94
CA THR A 44 11.75 -0.36 5.27
C THR A 44 10.46 0.36 4.91
N VAL A 45 9.89 0.04 3.74
CA VAL A 45 8.59 0.54 3.31
C VAL A 45 7.71 -0.65 2.95
N ALA A 46 6.47 -0.62 3.40
CA ALA A 46 5.47 -1.63 3.10
C ALA A 46 4.22 -0.97 2.50
N TRP A 47 3.54 -1.72 1.63
CA TRP A 47 2.27 -1.34 1.04
C TRP A 47 1.27 -2.47 1.25
N GLY A 48 0.06 -2.14 1.64
CA GLY A 48 -0.95 -3.15 1.90
C GLY A 48 -2.24 -2.55 2.41
N GLY A 49 -2.99 -3.38 3.11
CA GLY A 49 -4.23 -3.00 3.77
C GLY A 49 -4.55 -3.99 4.87
N ILE A 50 -5.52 -3.62 5.70
CA ILE A 50 -5.97 -4.44 6.82
C ILE A 50 -7.48 -4.65 6.71
N ALA A 51 -7.92 -5.86 7.03
CA ALA A 51 -9.33 -6.17 7.24
C ALA A 51 -9.45 -6.78 8.64
N ILE A 52 -10.32 -6.20 9.47
CA ILE A 52 -10.46 -6.56 10.87
C ILE A 52 -11.82 -7.22 11.06
N ALA A 53 -11.82 -8.39 11.70
CA ALA A 53 -13.05 -9.10 12.04
C ALA A 53 -13.90 -8.33 13.05
N GLY A 54 -15.23 -8.37 12.85
CA GLY A 54 -16.18 -7.85 13.83
C GLY A 54 -16.29 -8.76 15.06
N LYS A 55 -17.09 -8.33 16.04
CA LYS A 55 -17.34 -9.09 17.28
C LYS A 55 -17.90 -10.51 17.07
N ASN A 56 -18.46 -10.77 15.89
CA ASN A 56 -18.99 -12.08 15.50
C ASN A 56 -17.92 -13.00 14.88
N GLY A 57 -16.65 -12.58 14.85
CA GLY A 57 -15.55 -13.32 14.22
C GLY A 57 -15.58 -13.31 12.70
N ASN A 58 -16.52 -12.57 12.09
CA ASN A 58 -16.59 -12.45 10.63
C ASN A 58 -15.79 -11.23 10.19
N SER A 59 -14.86 -11.46 9.28
CA SER A 59 -14.09 -10.41 8.63
C SER A 59 -14.79 -9.96 7.34
N PRO A 60 -14.79 -8.65 7.02
CA PRO A 60 -15.41 -8.15 5.80
C PRO A 60 -14.66 -8.64 4.56
N PRO A 61 -15.27 -8.61 3.36
CA PRO A 61 -14.51 -8.81 2.13
C PRO A 61 -13.40 -7.76 2.00
N MET A 62 -12.24 -8.15 1.48
CA MET A 62 -11.16 -7.22 1.17
C MET A 62 -11.25 -6.78 -0.29
N GLY A 63 -11.18 -5.47 -0.53
CA GLY A 63 -11.31 -4.91 -1.88
C GLY A 63 -12.66 -5.24 -2.50
N SER A 64 -12.67 -5.90 -3.66
CA SER A 64 -13.89 -6.33 -4.36
C SER A 64 -14.48 -7.63 -3.81
N GLY A 65 -13.83 -8.27 -2.84
CA GLY A 65 -14.17 -9.62 -2.38
C GLY A 65 -13.64 -10.73 -3.30
N LEU A 66 -13.12 -10.39 -4.48
CA LEU A 66 -12.64 -11.36 -5.47
C LEU A 66 -11.11 -11.32 -5.57
N LEU A 67 -10.49 -12.49 -5.69
CA LEU A 67 -9.10 -12.66 -6.07
C LEU A 67 -9.00 -13.63 -7.25
N ASN A 68 -9.26 -13.12 -8.45
CA ASN A 68 -9.32 -13.93 -9.68
C ASN A 68 -8.21 -13.59 -10.68
N LEU A 69 -7.10 -13.03 -10.19
CA LEU A 69 -5.89 -12.75 -10.96
C LEU A 69 -6.13 -11.82 -12.17
N SER A 70 -7.19 -11.02 -12.15
CA SER A 70 -7.53 -10.05 -13.18
C SER A 70 -7.68 -8.67 -12.57
N PHE A 71 -6.85 -7.71 -13.00
CA PHE A 71 -6.93 -6.31 -12.56
C PHE A 71 -8.27 -5.62 -12.91
N ARG A 72 -9.10 -6.25 -13.76
CA ARG A 72 -10.44 -5.74 -14.13
C ARG A 72 -11.50 -6.02 -13.06
N SER A 73 -11.28 -7.02 -12.22
CA SER A 73 -12.25 -7.51 -11.23
C SER A 73 -11.68 -7.64 -9.82
N THR A 74 -10.36 -7.78 -9.68
CA THR A 74 -9.63 -7.76 -8.41
C THR A 74 -9.17 -6.34 -8.10
N CYS A 75 -9.16 -5.94 -6.83
CA CYS A 75 -8.58 -4.67 -6.41
C CYS A 75 -7.05 -4.69 -6.50
N TYR A 76 -6.44 -3.51 -6.58
CA TYR A 76 -4.99 -3.40 -6.72
C TYR A 76 -4.43 -2.13 -6.10
N ILE A 77 -3.17 -2.23 -5.68
CA ILE A 77 -2.29 -1.08 -5.45
C ILE A 77 -1.32 -1.08 -6.63
N ARG A 78 -1.13 0.07 -7.28
CA ARG A 78 -0.29 0.18 -8.48
C ARG A 78 0.54 1.45 -8.47
N ASN A 79 1.52 1.50 -9.38
CA ASN A 79 2.53 2.55 -9.41
C ASN A 79 3.23 2.71 -8.04
N ILE A 80 3.54 1.56 -7.42
CA ILE A 80 4.23 1.50 -6.14
C ILE A 80 5.66 1.99 -6.35
N GLN A 81 6.04 2.99 -5.56
CA GLN A 81 7.37 3.61 -5.56
C GLN A 81 7.71 4.08 -4.14
N TYR A 82 9.00 4.25 -3.86
CA TYR A 82 9.49 4.94 -2.66
C TYR A 82 10.34 6.15 -3.08
N VAL A 83 10.49 7.12 -2.19
CA VAL A 83 11.36 8.30 -2.40
C VAL A 83 12.70 8.01 -1.72
N ASP A 84 13.79 8.07 -2.50
CA ASP A 84 15.14 7.88 -1.97
C ASP A 84 15.70 9.15 -1.31
N THR A 85 16.91 9.04 -0.74
CA THR A 85 17.62 10.16 -0.09
C THR A 85 18.00 11.30 -1.05
N GLN A 86 17.87 11.09 -2.36
CA GLN A 86 18.07 12.12 -3.39
C GLN A 86 16.73 12.74 -3.83
N ASN A 87 15.63 12.49 -3.11
CA ASN A 87 14.26 12.87 -3.45
C ASN A 87 13.81 12.35 -4.82
N LYS A 88 14.27 11.16 -5.22
CA LYS A 88 13.85 10.52 -6.47
C LYS A 88 12.93 9.35 -6.21
N PHE A 89 11.90 9.23 -7.05
CA PHE A 89 11.05 8.05 -7.08
C PHE A 89 11.84 6.84 -7.58
N ARG A 90 11.80 5.76 -6.80
CA ARG A 90 12.38 4.46 -7.12
C ARG A 90 11.30 3.41 -7.10
N ASN A 91 11.41 2.47 -8.03
CA ASN A 91 10.56 1.30 -8.01
C ASN A 91 11.09 0.33 -6.93
N PRO A 92 10.23 -0.51 -6.35
CA PRO A 92 10.68 -1.63 -5.54
C PRO A 92 11.55 -2.55 -6.40
N ASP A 93 12.78 -2.76 -5.95
CA ASP A 93 13.76 -3.64 -6.58
C ASP A 93 13.95 -4.89 -5.70
N GLY A 94 14.19 -6.04 -6.33
CA GLY A 94 14.41 -7.31 -5.62
C GLY A 94 13.14 -8.11 -5.32
N ALA A 95 13.26 -9.08 -4.41
CA ALA A 95 12.14 -9.88 -3.92
C ALA A 95 11.45 -9.15 -2.76
N LEU A 96 10.20 -8.76 -2.95
CA LEU A 96 9.39 -8.23 -1.85
C LEU A 96 8.98 -9.35 -0.91
N GLU A 97 9.08 -9.08 0.39
CA GLU A 97 8.47 -9.93 1.40
C GLU A 97 6.95 -9.77 1.34
N GLN A 98 6.22 -10.89 1.34
CA GLN A 98 4.76 -10.90 1.34
C GLN A 98 4.27 -11.34 2.71
N HIS A 99 3.44 -10.51 3.33
CA HIS A 99 2.81 -10.80 4.62
C HIS A 99 1.30 -10.99 4.44
N LEU A 100 0.78 -12.11 4.92
CA LEU A 100 -0.64 -12.47 4.90
C LEU A 100 -1.03 -13.14 6.22
N ASP A 101 -1.67 -12.38 7.11
CA ASP A 101 -2.07 -12.86 8.43
C ASP A 101 -3.10 -14.01 8.33
N ARG A 102 -4.03 -13.91 7.37
CA ARG A 102 -5.16 -14.83 7.17
C ARG A 102 -5.29 -15.24 5.70
N SER A 103 -4.39 -16.11 5.24
CA SER A 103 -4.36 -16.60 3.86
C SER A 103 -5.62 -17.37 3.42
N THR A 104 -6.41 -17.88 4.38
CA THR A 104 -7.71 -18.53 4.10
C THR A 104 -8.82 -17.54 3.74
N CYS A 105 -8.66 -16.26 4.07
CA CYS A 105 -9.68 -15.24 3.85
C CYS A 105 -9.31 -14.24 2.77
N TYR A 106 -8.04 -13.92 2.70
CA TYR A 106 -7.51 -12.91 1.81
C TYR A 106 -6.27 -13.45 1.13
N GLY A 107 -6.02 -12.95 -0.06
CA GLY A 107 -4.77 -13.17 -0.73
C GLY A 107 -4.30 -11.92 -1.44
N LEU A 108 -3.03 -11.96 -1.79
CA LEU A 108 -2.40 -10.99 -2.64
C LEU A 108 -1.65 -11.70 -3.76
N LYS A 109 -1.44 -10.98 -4.86
CA LYS A 109 -0.61 -11.43 -5.96
C LYS A 109 0.31 -10.31 -6.38
N ASP A 110 1.59 -10.50 -6.13
CA ASP A 110 2.65 -9.70 -6.75
C ASP A 110 2.93 -10.26 -8.15
N TRP A 111 2.49 -9.52 -9.16
CA TRP A 111 2.77 -9.81 -10.57
C TRP A 111 3.72 -8.81 -11.20
N LYS A 112 4.36 -7.96 -10.38
CA LYS A 112 5.10 -6.76 -10.77
C LYS A 112 4.26 -5.80 -11.60
N ASN A 113 3.72 -6.17 -12.75
CA ASN A 113 2.91 -5.30 -13.61
C ASN A 113 1.43 -5.70 -13.71
N CYS A 114 0.93 -6.60 -12.86
CA CYS A 114 -0.48 -7.04 -12.89
C CYS A 114 -0.98 -7.46 -14.29
N GLY A 115 -0.08 -7.97 -15.14
CA GLY A 115 -0.36 -8.40 -16.51
C GLY A 115 -0.25 -7.32 -17.59
N ARG A 116 0.08 -6.07 -17.24
CA ARG A 116 0.17 -4.95 -18.19
C ARG A 116 1.23 -3.89 -17.81
N LYS A 117 2.09 -3.49 -18.75
CA LYS A 117 3.23 -2.58 -18.45
C LYS A 117 2.79 -1.23 -17.89
N GLU A 118 1.65 -0.69 -18.32
CA GLU A 118 1.09 0.58 -17.84
C GLU A 118 0.58 0.55 -16.39
N MET A 119 0.52 -0.63 -15.77
CA MET A 119 0.18 -0.77 -14.36
C MET A 119 1.38 -0.45 -13.46
N TYR A 120 2.61 -0.37 -14.00
CA TYR A 120 3.84 -0.22 -13.22
C TYR A 120 3.93 -1.27 -12.11
N TYR A 121 4.77 -1.07 -11.08
CA TYR A 121 4.82 -1.99 -9.94
C TYR A 121 3.44 -2.07 -9.27
N CYS A 122 2.85 -3.26 -9.21
CA CYS A 122 1.45 -3.48 -8.85
C CYS A 122 1.24 -4.81 -8.12
N ILE A 123 0.41 -4.74 -7.08
CA ILE A 123 -0.05 -5.85 -6.26
C ILE A 123 -1.56 -5.95 -6.41
N LEU A 124 -2.06 -7.12 -6.81
CA LEU A 124 -3.48 -7.44 -6.74
C LEU A 124 -3.81 -7.95 -5.35
N PHE A 125 -4.97 -7.58 -4.82
CA PHE A 125 -5.42 -8.07 -3.51
C PHE A 125 -6.94 -8.25 -3.49
N GLY A 126 -7.40 -9.19 -2.67
CA GLY A 126 -8.82 -9.43 -2.46
C GLY A 126 -9.08 -10.70 -1.68
N GLY A 127 -10.37 -11.01 -1.50
CA GLY A 127 -10.84 -12.22 -0.83
C GLY A 127 -12.18 -11.97 -0.14
N GLU A 128 -13.00 -13.01 -0.07
CA GLU A 128 -14.40 -12.93 0.35
C GLU A 128 -14.54 -12.58 1.84
N GLY A 129 -13.48 -12.76 2.63
CA GLY A 129 -13.54 -12.64 4.08
C GLY A 129 -14.34 -13.79 4.69
N GLY A 130 -15.20 -13.49 5.65
CA GLY A 130 -15.99 -14.50 6.37
C GLY A 130 -15.31 -14.95 7.67
N ARG A 131 -15.44 -16.23 8.01
CA ARG A 131 -14.84 -16.79 9.23
C ARG A 131 -13.36 -17.07 9.02
N CYS A 132 -12.59 -16.00 9.16
CA CYS A 132 -11.14 -15.98 9.12
C CYS A 132 -10.65 -16.41 10.50
N GLY A 133 -10.72 -17.72 10.78
CA GLY A 133 -10.48 -18.29 12.12
C GLY A 133 -9.26 -17.70 12.83
N ASP A 134 -9.31 -17.68 14.16
CA ASP A 134 -8.35 -17.05 15.09
C ASP A 134 -6.94 -17.65 15.05
#